data_AF-A0A8B7E9R9-F1
#
_entry.id   AF-A0A8B7E9R9-F1
#
_cell.length_a   1.000
_cell.length_b   1.000
_cell.length_c   1.000
_cell.angle_alpha   90.00
_cell.angle_beta   90.00
_cell.angle_gamma   90.00
#
_symmetry.space_group_name_H-M   'P 1'
#
loop_
_entity.id
_entity.type
_entity.pdbx_description
1 polymer ?
#
loop_
_entity_poly.entity_id
_entity_poly.type
_entity_poly.pdbx_seq_one_letter_code
_entity_poly.pdbx_strand_id
1 'polypeptide(L)'
;LPTVKHGGGNVMVWRCFSHDNVGLIYHIEGIFPNIFKTASVKPIHEKCSKLDCNNYRTKSLLSNISKVLEKSMYSHIYHFHDNSKCLYGRQFGFRLKNFTSHALISITEMISGAINSGSFACCVFIDF
;
A
#
# COMPACT_ATOMS: atom_id res chain seq x y z
N LEU A 1 1.53 2.61 4.19
CA LEU A 1 1.55 1.37 3.36
C LEU A 1 3.00 1.05 3.04
N PRO A 2 3.52 -0.16 3.34
CA PRO A 2 4.84 -0.54 2.88
C PRO A 2 4.79 -0.84 1.37
N THR A 3 4.68 0.21 0.57
CA THR A 3 4.81 0.14 -0.88
C THR A 3 6.11 0.83 -1.24
N VAL A 4 7.08 0.08 -1.76
CA VAL A 4 8.16 0.67 -2.54
C VAL A 4 7.50 1.25 -3.78
N LYS A 5 7.28 2.56 -3.80
CA LYS A 5 6.95 3.28 -5.03
C LYS A 5 8.15 4.15 -5.36
N HIS A 6 8.64 4.00 -6.57
CA HIS A 6 9.64 4.89 -7.15
C HIS A 6 8.94 6.25 -7.38
N GLY A 7 9.00 7.14 -6.39
CA GLY A 7 8.80 8.56 -6.65
C GLY A 7 9.97 9.04 -7.50
N GLY A 8 9.71 9.80 -8.57
CA GLY A 8 10.75 10.22 -9.51
C GLY A 8 12.01 10.75 -8.80
N GLY A 9 13.17 10.13 -9.10
CA GLY A 9 14.47 10.49 -8.50
C GLY A 9 15.37 9.30 -8.15
N ASN A 10 16.48 9.58 -7.46
CA ASN A 10 17.37 8.59 -6.81
C ASN A 10 16.90 8.19 -5.41
N VAL A 11 15.77 8.74 -4.93
CA VAL A 11 15.35 8.62 -3.53
C VAL A 11 14.23 7.61 -3.41
N MET A 12 14.44 6.56 -2.62
CA MET A 12 13.38 5.65 -2.21
C MET A 12 12.66 6.24 -0.99
N VAL A 13 11.66 7.09 -1.22
CA VAL A 13 10.91 7.73 -0.13
C VAL A 13 9.92 6.73 0.46
N TRP A 14 10.14 6.34 1.72
CA TRP A 14 9.20 5.53 2.50
C TRP A 14 8.41 6.42 3.47
N ARG A 15 7.09 6.53 3.27
CA ARG A 15 6.19 7.18 4.23
C ARG A 15 5.53 6.12 5.13
N CYS A 16 5.97 6.07 6.39
CA CYS A 16 5.25 5.37 7.45
C CYS A 16 4.27 6.36 8.11
N PHE A 17 2.97 6.10 7.98
CA PHE A 17 1.96 6.78 8.80
C PHE A 17 1.83 5.99 10.09
N SER A 18 2.35 6.53 11.19
CA SER A 18 2.16 5.96 12.52
C SER A 18 0.87 6.48 13.15
N HIS A 19 0.14 5.60 13.83
CA HIS A 19 -1.21 5.89 14.33
C HIS A 19 -1.24 6.67 15.64
N ASP A 20 -0.19 6.60 16.46
CA ASP A 20 -0.11 7.31 17.74
C ASP A 20 0.89 8.45 17.61
N ASN A 21 0.40 9.69 17.76
CA ASN A 21 1.18 10.94 17.79
C ASN A 21 2.33 11.00 16.77
N VAL A 22 2.03 11.26 15.49
CA VAL A 22 2.97 11.62 14.40
C VAL A 22 4.42 11.25 14.75
N GLY A 23 4.69 9.95 14.84
CA GLY A 23 6.03 9.47 15.18
C GLY A 23 7.06 10.05 14.22
N LEU A 24 8.31 10.15 14.66
CA LEU A 24 9.42 10.65 13.86
C LEU A 24 9.37 10.04 12.45
N ILE A 25 9.31 10.90 11.43
CA ILE A 25 9.39 10.48 10.05
C ILE A 25 10.82 9.97 9.85
N TYR A 26 10.99 8.65 9.85
CA TYR A 26 12.25 8.03 9.51
C TYR A 26 12.51 8.21 8.02
N HIS A 27 13.38 9.17 7.69
CA HIS A 27 13.88 9.35 6.34
C HIS A 27 15.03 8.38 6.09
N ILE A 28 14.82 7.42 5.19
CA ILE A 28 15.86 6.47 4.77
C ILE A 28 16.29 6.89 3.37
N GLU A 29 17.52 7.40 3.26
CA GLU A 29 18.14 7.67 1.96
C GLU A 29 18.86 6.43 1.46
N GLY A 30 18.79 6.21 0.15
CA GLY A 30 19.50 5.13 -0.51
C GLY A 30 19.73 5.46 -1.97
N ILE A 31 20.82 4.97 -2.55
CA ILE A 31 21.13 5.13 -3.97
C ILE A 31 20.59 3.92 -4.71
N PHE A 32 19.55 4.12 -5.53
CA PHE A 32 19.06 3.08 -6.43
C PHE A 32 19.67 3.24 -7.83
N PRO A 33 20.43 2.25 -8.34
CA PRO A 33 21.09 2.35 -9.64
C PRO A 33 20.12 2.65 -10.78
N ASN A 34 20.45 3.60 -11.65
CA ASN A 34 19.60 3.99 -12.78
C ASN A 34 19.30 2.84 -13.75
N ILE A 35 20.24 1.91 -13.92
CA ILE A 35 20.06 0.73 -14.76
C ILE A 35 18.90 -0.17 -14.30
N PHE A 36 18.57 -0.16 -13.02
CA PHE A 36 17.45 -0.92 -12.47
C PHE A 36 16.12 -0.14 -12.51
N LYS A 37 16.14 1.16 -12.83
CA LYS A 37 14.94 1.98 -12.98
C LYS A 37 14.29 1.87 -14.35
N THR A 38 15.02 1.38 -15.34
CA THR A 38 14.49 1.20 -16.69
C THR A 38 13.39 0.14 -16.67
N ALA A 39 12.19 0.52 -17.04
CA ALA A 39 11.03 -0.36 -17.11
C ALA A 39 10.45 -0.38 -18.52
N SER A 40 10.03 -1.57 -18.97
CA SER A 40 9.24 -1.71 -20.20
C SER A 40 7.78 -1.44 -19.87
N VAL A 41 7.22 -0.40 -20.48
CA VAL A 41 5.86 0.05 -20.24
C VAL A 41 4.94 -0.63 -21.27
N LYS A 42 3.99 -1.45 -20.80
CA LYS A 42 3.03 -2.15 -21.67
C LYS A 42 1.59 -1.84 -21.27
N PRO A 43 0.73 -1.42 -22.21
CA PRO A 43 -0.69 -1.30 -21.96
C PRO A 43 -1.33 -2.69 -21.89
N ILE A 44 -2.13 -2.94 -20.85
CA ILE A 44 -2.89 -4.17 -20.68
C ILE A 44 -4.36 -3.80 -20.64
N HIS A 45 -5.16 -4.43 -21.51
CA HIS A 45 -6.60 -4.29 -21.51
C HIS A 45 -7.18 -4.92 -20.24
N GLU A 46 -7.96 -4.15 -19.47
CA GLU A 46 -8.58 -4.67 -18.26
C GLU A 46 -10.00 -5.18 -18.52
N LYS A 47 -10.91 -4.33 -19.03
CA LYS A 47 -12.35 -4.65 -19.22
C LYS A 47 -12.98 -3.79 -20.33
N CYS A 48 -14.22 -4.09 -20.72
CA CYS A 48 -15.01 -3.30 -21.68
C CYS A 48 -14.44 -3.26 -23.11
N SER A 49 -14.85 -2.28 -23.92
CA SER A 49 -14.49 -2.18 -25.34
C SER A 49 -12.98 -1.98 -25.53
N LYS A 50 -12.38 -2.73 -26.47
CA LYS A 50 -10.98 -2.59 -26.89
C LYS A 50 -10.71 -1.32 -27.70
N LEU A 51 -11.77 -0.65 -28.15
CA LEU A 51 -11.67 0.57 -28.95
C LEU A 51 -11.52 1.84 -28.10
N ASP A 52 -11.77 1.75 -26.80
CA ASP A 52 -11.62 2.87 -25.87
C ASP A 52 -10.28 2.75 -25.14
N CYS A 53 -9.40 3.72 -25.36
CA CYS A 53 -8.07 3.77 -24.76
C CYS A 53 -8.13 3.86 -23.23
N ASN A 54 -9.22 4.36 -22.64
CA ASN A 54 -9.37 4.45 -21.18
C ASN A 54 -9.47 3.08 -20.49
N ASN A 55 -9.78 2.02 -21.26
CA ASN A 55 -9.90 0.65 -20.76
C ASN A 55 -8.56 -0.09 -20.66
N TYR A 56 -7.46 0.59 -20.97
CA TYR A 56 -6.12 0.04 -20.87
C TYR A 56 -5.42 0.59 -19.64
N ARG A 57 -4.95 -0.31 -18.78
CA ARG A 57 -4.06 0.04 -17.68
C ARG A 57 -2.63 -0.19 -18.12
N THR A 58 -1.81 0.83 -17.97
CA THR A 58 -0.38 0.71 -18.23
C THR A 58 0.31 0.00 -17.08
N LYS A 59 1.06 -1.08 -17.38
CA LYS A 59 1.93 -1.76 -16.40
C LYS A 59 3.40 -1.56 -16.77
N SER A 60 4.19 -1.15 -15.79
CA SER A 60 5.64 -1.02 -15.89
C SER A 60 6.31 -2.33 -15.47
N LEU A 61 7.03 -2.95 -16.38
CA LEU A 61 7.80 -4.17 -16.15
C LEU A 61 9.25 -3.81 -15.87
N LEU A 62 9.62 -3.85 -14.59
CA LEU A 62 11.00 -3.70 -14.13
C LEU A 62 11.80 -4.97 -14.38
N SER A 63 13.13 -4.82 -14.43
CA SER A 63 14.06 -5.95 -14.52
C SER A 63 13.87 -6.93 -13.34
N ASN A 64 14.18 -8.20 -13.57
CA ASN A 64 14.07 -9.22 -12.51
C ASN A 64 14.99 -8.90 -11.31
N ILE A 65 16.15 -8.30 -11.57
CA ILE A 65 17.10 -7.86 -10.54
C ILE A 65 16.47 -6.77 -9.67
N SER A 66 15.80 -5.77 -10.28
CA SER A 66 15.08 -4.73 -9.54
C SER A 66 14.04 -5.32 -8.59
N LYS A 67 13.25 -6.31 -9.07
CA LYS A 67 12.22 -6.96 -8.24
C LYS A 67 12.80 -7.75 -7.06
N VAL A 68 13.97 -8.38 -7.24
CA VAL A 68 14.67 -9.09 -6.16
C VAL A 68 15.12 -8.11 -5.08
N LEU A 69 15.69 -6.97 -5.48
CA LEU A 69 16.08 -5.91 -4.56
C LEU A 69 14.87 -5.33 -3.81
N GLU A 70 13.78 -5.02 -4.51
CA GLU A 70 12.53 -4.56 -3.91
C GLU A 70 11.99 -5.56 -2.87
N LYS A 71 12.02 -6.86 -3.17
CA LYS A 71 11.56 -7.91 -2.25
C LYS A 71 12.45 -8.01 -1.00
N SER A 72 13.76 -7.89 -1.16
CA SER A 72 14.70 -7.88 -0.03
C SER A 72 14.44 -6.67 0.89
N MET A 73 14.30 -5.48 0.32
CA MET A 73 13.99 -4.26 1.07
C MET A 73 12.62 -4.34 1.75
N TYR A 74 11.61 -4.85 1.06
CA TYR A 74 10.29 -5.08 1.63
C TYR A 74 10.37 -5.96 2.89
N SER A 75 11.15 -7.05 2.86
CA SER A 75 11.30 -7.95 4.00
C SER A 75 11.87 -7.22 5.23
N HIS A 76 12.98 -6.49 5.07
CA HIS A 76 13.60 -5.75 6.17
C HIS A 76 12.65 -4.71 6.77
N ILE A 77 11.95 -3.97 5.92
CA ILE A 77 11.05 -2.90 6.38
C ILE A 77 9.80 -3.48 7.02
N TYR A 78 9.28 -4.57 6.48
CA TYR A 78 8.16 -5.28 7.09
C TYR A 78 8.53 -5.77 8.49
N HIS A 79 9.72 -6.36 8.67
CA HIS A 79 10.21 -6.78 9.99
C HIS A 79 10.37 -5.62 10.96
N PHE A 80 10.97 -4.51 10.53
CA PHE A 80 11.06 -3.31 11.36
C PHE A 80 9.67 -2.84 11.82
N HIS A 81 8.75 -2.78 10.87
CA HIS A 81 7.40 -2.31 11.09
C HIS A 81 6.61 -3.22 12.06
N ASP A 82 6.74 -4.54 11.94
CA ASP A 82 6.07 -5.50 12.82
C ASP A 82 6.62 -5.42 14.26
N ASN A 83 7.93 -5.24 14.40
CA ASN A 83 8.59 -5.08 15.70
C ASN A 83 8.24 -3.75 16.38
N SER A 84 8.15 -2.66 15.63
CA SER A 84 7.86 -1.32 16.16
C SER A 84 6.37 -1.04 16.36
N LYS A 85 5.48 -1.91 15.86
CA LYS A 85 4.01 -1.75 15.91
C LYS A 85 3.53 -0.39 15.38
N CYS A 86 4.22 0.18 14.39
CA CYS A 86 3.91 1.54 13.92
C CYS A 86 2.55 1.67 13.19
N LEU A 87 2.06 0.62 12.53
CA LEU A 87 0.80 0.64 11.77
C LEU A 87 -0.40 0.62 12.70
N TYR A 88 -1.45 1.29 12.27
CA TYR A 88 -2.74 1.21 12.92
C TYR A 88 -3.30 -0.22 12.95
N GLY A 89 -3.89 -0.61 14.08
CA GLY A 89 -4.48 -1.93 14.27
C GLY A 89 -5.57 -2.27 13.26
N ARG A 90 -6.36 -1.29 12.81
CA ARG A 90 -7.42 -1.45 11.79
C ARG A 90 -6.96 -1.17 10.36
N GLN A 91 -5.65 -1.16 10.10
CA GLN A 91 -5.13 -1.12 8.73
C GLN A 91 -4.97 -2.54 8.20
N PHE A 92 -5.93 -2.98 7.38
CA PHE A 92 -6.00 -4.36 6.88
C PHE A 92 -5.29 -4.55 5.53
N GLY A 93 -5.19 -3.52 4.70
CA GLY A 93 -4.60 -3.61 3.36
C GLY A 93 -3.08 -3.88 3.40
N PHE A 94 -2.63 -4.81 2.55
CA PHE A 94 -1.22 -5.11 2.29
C PHE A 94 -0.40 -5.47 3.54
N ARG A 95 -1.00 -6.20 4.49
CA ARG A 95 -0.36 -6.68 5.72
C ARG A 95 -0.45 -8.20 5.80
N LEU A 96 0.60 -8.86 6.30
CA LEU A 96 0.54 -10.31 6.49
C LEU A 96 -0.55 -10.66 7.49
N LYS A 97 -1.25 -11.77 7.23
CA LYS A 97 -2.33 -12.30 8.08
C LYS A 97 -3.55 -11.37 8.23
N ASN A 98 -3.66 -10.32 7.42
CA ASN A 98 -4.87 -9.51 7.30
C ASN A 98 -5.51 -9.70 5.93
N PHE A 99 -6.81 -10.02 5.96
CA PHE A 99 -7.62 -10.21 4.77
C PHE A 99 -8.65 -9.09 4.63
N THR A 100 -9.18 -8.93 3.42
CA THR A 100 -10.30 -8.00 3.16
C THR A 100 -11.54 -8.36 3.99
N SER A 101 -11.72 -9.64 4.30
CA SER A 101 -12.78 -10.10 5.21
C SER A 101 -12.66 -9.53 6.62
N HIS A 102 -11.44 -9.38 7.17
CA HIS A 102 -11.25 -8.77 8.49
C HIS A 102 -11.69 -7.31 8.51
N ALA A 103 -11.45 -6.57 7.42
CA ALA A 103 -11.91 -5.19 7.28
C ALA A 103 -13.44 -5.11 7.26
N LEU A 104 -14.08 -6.00 6.51
CA LEU A 104 -15.54 -6.10 6.45
C LEU A 104 -16.13 -6.43 7.82
N ILE A 105 -15.61 -7.48 8.47
CA ILE A 105 -16.05 -7.89 9.81
C ILE A 105 -15.95 -6.72 10.78
N SER A 106 -14.80 -6.04 10.82
CA SER A 106 -14.59 -4.90 11.71
C SER A 106 -15.59 -3.77 11.49
N ILE A 107 -15.91 -3.44 10.24
CA ILE A 107 -16.91 -2.40 9.93
C ILE A 107 -18.32 -2.87 10.33
N THR A 108 -18.68 -4.12 10.02
CA THR A 108 -20.00 -4.67 10.36
C THR A 108 -20.23 -4.77 11.86
N GLU A 109 -19.20 -5.10 12.64
CA GLU A 109 -19.26 -5.11 14.10
C GLU A 109 -19.46 -3.71 14.66
N MET A 110 -18.74 -2.70 14.13
CA MET A 110 -18.91 -1.30 14.53
C MET A 110 -20.33 -0.80 14.26
N ILE A 111 -20.89 -1.10 13.09
CA ILE A 111 -22.26 -0.71 12.73
C ILE A 111 -23.27 -1.43 13.63
N SER A 112 -23.12 -2.74 13.82
CA SER A 112 -24.05 -3.54 14.64
C SER A 112 -24.02 -3.09 16.10
N GLY A 113 -22.85 -2.78 16.65
CA GLY A 113 -22.71 -2.25 18.01
C GLY A 113 -23.37 -0.88 18.21
N ALA A 114 -23.28 0.01 17.22
CA ALA A 114 -23.97 1.29 17.26
C ALA A 114 -25.49 1.11 17.23
N ILE A 115 -26.02 0.27 16.34
CA ILE A 115 -27.45 -0.03 16.26
C ILE A 115 -27.98 -0.63 17.57
N ASN A 116 -27.26 -1.61 18.14
CA ASN A 116 -27.65 -2.27 19.39
C ASN A 116 -27.66 -1.33 20.60
N SER A 117 -26.86 -0.26 20.58
CA SER A 117 -26.83 0.76 21.62
C SER A 117 -27.82 1.92 21.37
N GLY A 118 -28.68 1.80 20.35
CA GLY A 118 -29.62 2.86 19.97
C GLY A 118 -28.94 4.09 19.35
N SER A 119 -27.66 3.97 18.96
CA SER A 119 -26.88 5.04 18.33
C SER A 119 -26.93 4.94 16.81
N PHE A 120 -26.70 6.06 16.13
CA PHE A 120 -26.59 6.10 14.68
C PHE A 120 -25.16 5.78 14.21
N ALA A 121 -25.03 4.95 13.18
CA ALA A 121 -23.76 4.69 12.50
C ALA A 121 -23.69 5.47 11.18
N CYS A 122 -22.56 6.12 10.92
CA CYS A 122 -22.26 6.78 9.64
C CYS A 122 -20.91 6.30 9.12
N CYS A 123 -20.84 5.93 7.83
CA CYS A 123 -19.62 5.50 7.18
C CYS A 123 -19.20 6.53 6.13
N VAL A 124 -17.95 6.98 6.20
CA VAL A 124 -17.34 7.88 5.23
C VAL A 124 -16.28 7.10 4.44
N PHE A 125 -16.44 7.07 3.12
CA PHE A 125 -15.51 6.40 2.20
C PHE A 125 -14.68 7.46 1.47
N ILE A 126 -13.35 7.32 1.51
CA ILE A 126 -12.38 8.24 0.89
C ILE A 126 -11.49 7.42 -0.04
N ASP A 127 -11.26 7.92 -1.25
CA ASP A 127 -10.37 7.31 -2.26
C ASP A 127 -9.33 8.35 -2.74
N PHE A 128 -8.17 7.89 -3.22
CA PHE A 128 -6.99 8.72 -3.54
C PHE A 128 -6.38 8.42 -4.91
#